data_AF-A0A3D0PS63-F1
#
_entry.id   AF-A0A3D0PS63-F1
#
_cell.length_a   1.000
_cell.length_b   1.000
_cell.length_c   1.000
_cell.angle_alpha   90.00
_cell.angle_beta   90.00
_cell.angle_gamma   90.00
#
_symmetry.space_group_name_H-M   'P 1'
#
loop_
_entity.id
_entity.type
_entity.pdbx_description
1 polymer ?
#
loop_
_entity_poly.entity_id
_entity_poly.type
_entity_poly.pdbx_seq_one_letter_code
_entity_poly.pdbx_strand_id
1 'polypeptide(L)'
;MKFLKQHKKGAFIIGFVLMLAVLALLVASDVHTKNAADPTGISYAAVQGSQTLQKVASTANKALFGANYVWIMICAFMVFFFQCGFAMVETGFCRAKNAAHTMTMNFMVFLVGAVGYFLVGFALQMGGSGGNASLGGGGAVLNGMVSIPGLGGIFGYKGFLLNGTYDAGVYALFFFQMVFMDTTVTIPTGAMAERVKYSAVVITSFFISMFLYPLFANWVWGGGWLSTLGKNFALGHGVVDFAGSAVVHSMGGMLALAGALVIGPRIGKFKKDGTSRAFPGHDIPMAIIGT
;
A
#
# COMPACT_ATOMS: atom_id res chain seq x y z
N MET A 1 -12.73 -29.92 -27.55
CA MET A 1 -11.87 -28.77 -27.15
C MET A 1 -12.45 -27.89 -26.03
N LYS A 2 -13.78 -27.81 -25.80
CA LYS A 2 -14.38 -27.12 -24.64
C LYS A 2 -14.17 -27.82 -23.29
N PHE A 3 -14.10 -29.16 -23.28
CA PHE A 3 -13.99 -29.98 -22.06
C PHE A 3 -12.66 -29.79 -21.29
N LEU A 4 -11.53 -29.65 -22.01
CA LEU A 4 -10.20 -29.44 -21.40
C LEU A 4 -9.99 -28.05 -20.77
N LYS A 5 -10.77 -27.04 -21.19
CA LYS A 5 -10.65 -25.65 -20.66
C LYS A 5 -11.39 -25.47 -19.32
N GLN A 6 -12.39 -26.31 -19.04
CA GLN A 6 -13.17 -26.28 -17.82
C GLN A 6 -12.39 -26.89 -16.63
N HIS A 7 -11.68 -28.00 -16.87
CA HIS A 7 -10.83 -28.64 -15.86
C HIS A 7 -9.63 -27.78 -15.42
N LYS A 8 -9.00 -27.02 -16.32
CA LYS A 8 -7.88 -26.11 -15.96
C LYS A 8 -8.32 -24.95 -15.06
N LYS A 9 -9.55 -24.44 -15.23
CA LYS A 9 -10.12 -23.41 -14.35
C LYS A 9 -10.48 -23.98 -12.98
N GLY A 10 -11.04 -25.19 -12.94
CA GLY A 10 -11.32 -25.90 -11.69
C GLY A 10 -10.04 -26.17 -10.89
N ALA A 11 -8.97 -26.66 -11.55
CA ALA A 11 -7.69 -26.91 -10.90
C ALA A 11 -7.02 -25.64 -10.36
N PHE A 12 -7.13 -24.50 -11.06
CA PHE A 12 -6.61 -23.22 -10.58
C PHE A 12 -7.40 -22.68 -9.37
N ILE A 13 -8.73 -22.78 -9.41
CA ILE A 13 -9.59 -22.35 -8.29
C ILE A 13 -9.37 -23.25 -7.07
N ILE A 14 -9.26 -24.56 -7.26
CA ILE A 14 -8.97 -25.52 -6.19
C ILE A 14 -7.57 -25.27 -5.62
N GLY A 15 -6.56 -25.00 -6.47
CA GLY A 15 -5.21 -24.63 -6.02
C GLY A 15 -5.18 -23.33 -5.23
N PHE A 16 -5.94 -22.32 -5.66
CA PHE A 16 -6.05 -21.04 -4.95
C PHE A 16 -6.79 -21.17 -3.61
N VAL A 17 -7.87 -21.95 -3.56
CA VAL A 17 -8.63 -22.23 -2.33
C VAL A 17 -7.82 -23.09 -1.36
N LEU A 18 -7.07 -24.09 -1.85
CA LEU A 18 -6.15 -24.89 -1.02
C LEU A 18 -5.01 -24.04 -0.48
N MET A 19 -4.45 -23.13 -1.29
CA MET A 19 -3.43 -22.19 -0.83
C MET A 19 -3.99 -21.27 0.28
N LEU A 20 -5.21 -20.73 0.11
CA LEU A 20 -5.88 -19.92 1.13
C LEU A 20 -6.23 -20.72 2.39
N ALA A 21 -6.62 -21.99 2.25
CA ALA A 21 -6.92 -22.88 3.38
C ALA A 21 -5.66 -23.27 4.16
N VAL A 22 -4.55 -23.54 3.47
CA VAL A 22 -3.23 -23.77 4.10
C VAL A 22 -2.75 -22.48 4.79
N LEU A 23 -2.96 -21.31 4.18
CA LEU A 23 -2.68 -20.02 4.82
C LEU A 23 -3.54 -19.83 6.10
N ALA A 24 -4.83 -20.18 6.05
CA ALA A 24 -5.74 -20.07 7.18
C ALA A 24 -5.39 -21.06 8.32
N LEU A 25 -4.95 -22.27 7.97
CA LEU A 25 -4.49 -23.28 8.94
C LEU A 25 -3.16 -22.90 9.60
N LEU A 26 -2.25 -22.26 8.87
CA LEU A 26 -1.00 -21.71 9.43
C LEU A 26 -1.25 -20.49 10.34
N VAL A 27 -2.30 -19.71 10.07
CA VAL A 27 -2.73 -18.58 10.93
C VAL A 27 -3.42 -19.05 12.22
N ALA A 28 -4.09 -20.20 12.19
CA ALA A 28 -4.80 -20.74 13.36
C ALA A 28 -3.87 -21.37 14.41
N SER A 29 -2.65 -21.78 14.04
CA SER A 29 -1.74 -22.51 14.93
C SER A 29 -0.96 -21.66 15.95
N ASP A 30 -1.02 -20.33 15.90
CA ASP A 30 -0.23 -19.45 16.81
C ASP A 30 -1.07 -18.69 17.86
N VAL A 31 -2.34 -19.05 18.06
CA VAL A 31 -3.15 -18.46 19.14
C VAL A 31 -2.89 -19.22 20.46
N HIS A 32 -1.70 -19.05 21.04
CA HIS A 32 -1.44 -19.34 22.45
C HIS A 32 -0.54 -18.27 23.08
N THR A 33 -1.22 -17.36 23.76
CA THR A 33 -0.85 -16.57 24.94
C THR A 33 0.64 -16.44 25.33
N LYS A 34 1.17 -15.24 25.14
CA LYS A 34 2.07 -14.61 26.12
C LYS A 34 1.52 -13.23 26.44
N ASN A 35 1.49 -12.87 27.72
CA ASN A 35 1.16 -11.54 28.25
C ASN A 35 1.73 -10.44 27.35
N ALA A 36 0.91 -9.92 26.44
CA ALA A 36 1.32 -8.84 25.58
C ALA A 36 1.31 -7.58 26.45
N ALA A 37 2.50 -7.01 26.67
CA ALA A 37 2.62 -5.72 27.32
C ALA A 37 1.70 -4.72 26.60
N ASP A 38 0.97 -3.90 27.35
CA ASP A 38 0.07 -2.88 26.80
C ASP A 38 0.78 -2.11 25.68
N PRO A 39 0.35 -2.26 24.41
CA PRO A 39 1.05 -1.70 23.25
C PRO A 39 0.90 -0.17 23.19
N THR A 40 0.00 0.38 23.99
CA THR A 40 -0.26 1.82 24.07
C THR A 40 0.53 2.50 25.18
N GLY A 41 1.00 1.74 26.18
CA GLY A 41 1.67 2.26 27.36
C GLY A 41 0.78 3.17 28.25
N ILE A 42 -0.55 3.09 28.09
CA ILE A 42 -1.59 3.91 28.75
C ILE A 42 -1.98 3.35 30.14
N SER A 43 -1.10 2.61 30.81
CA SER A 43 -1.24 2.43 32.25
C SER A 43 -0.99 3.78 32.94
N TYR A 44 -2.07 4.49 33.30
CA TYR A 44 -2.01 5.69 34.15
C TYR A 44 -1.44 5.27 35.51
N ALA A 45 -0.15 5.50 35.71
CA ALA A 45 0.46 5.33 37.01
C ALA A 45 -0.04 6.45 37.93
N ALA A 46 -0.85 6.10 38.93
CA ALA A 46 -1.15 6.98 40.04
C ALA A 46 0.17 7.49 40.64
N VAL A 47 0.26 8.80 40.87
CA VAL A 47 1.47 9.45 41.40
C VAL A 47 1.70 8.97 42.84
N GLN A 48 2.67 8.07 43.02
CA GLN A 48 3.28 7.84 44.33
C GLN A 48 4.80 7.91 44.22
N GLY A 49 5.40 8.85 44.97
CA GLY A 49 6.83 8.96 45.23
C GLY A 49 7.62 9.92 44.31
N SER A 50 8.77 10.36 44.81
CA SER A 50 9.72 11.28 44.16
C SER A 50 9.99 10.93 42.70
N GLN A 51 9.86 11.92 41.81
CA GLN A 51 10.04 11.78 40.37
C GLN A 51 11.53 11.61 40.05
N THR A 52 11.95 10.42 39.62
CA THR A 52 13.31 10.21 39.09
C THR A 52 13.43 10.75 37.67
N LEU A 53 14.64 11.14 37.23
CA LEU A 53 14.90 11.62 35.87
C LEU A 53 14.36 10.65 34.80
N GLN A 54 14.45 9.34 35.06
CA GLN A 54 13.95 8.28 34.20
C GLN A 54 12.41 8.24 34.12
N LYS A 55 11.69 8.57 35.21
CA LYS A 55 10.21 8.68 35.20
C LYS A 55 9.74 9.91 34.44
N VAL A 56 10.46 11.02 34.54
CA VAL A 56 10.17 12.23 33.75
C VAL A 56 10.42 11.96 32.26
N ALA A 57 11.55 11.37 31.91
CA ALA A 57 11.89 11.01 30.53
C ALA A 57 10.90 10.02 29.91
N SER A 58 10.46 9.00 30.66
CA SER A 58 9.47 8.04 30.15
C SER A 58 8.10 8.68 29.92
N THR A 59 7.67 9.59 30.81
CA THR A 59 6.42 10.35 30.64
C THR A 59 6.49 11.27 29.42
N ALA A 60 7.61 11.97 29.23
CA ALA A 60 7.82 12.83 28.06
C ALA A 60 7.82 12.01 26.75
N ASN A 61 8.49 10.86 26.72
CA ASN A 61 8.50 9.98 25.55
C ASN A 61 7.11 9.42 25.22
N LYS A 62 6.31 9.06 26.23
CA LYS A 62 4.91 8.64 26.02
C LYS A 62 4.09 9.74 25.36
N ALA A 63 4.21 10.98 25.83
CA ALA A 63 3.51 12.12 25.23
C ALA A 63 3.96 12.37 23.79
N LEU A 64 5.27 12.30 23.51
CA LEU A 64 5.83 12.48 22.17
C LEU A 64 5.32 11.42 21.18
N PHE A 65 5.46 10.14 21.52
CA PHE A 65 5.01 9.06 20.64
C PHE A 65 3.49 9.03 20.49
N GLY A 66 2.75 9.30 21.57
CA GLY A 66 1.29 9.47 21.52
C GLY A 66 0.87 10.56 20.54
N ALA A 67 1.51 11.74 20.59
CA ALA A 67 1.25 12.82 19.64
C ALA A 67 1.58 12.42 18.19
N ASN A 68 2.71 11.73 17.97
CA ASN A 68 3.10 11.25 16.64
C ASN A 68 2.12 10.20 16.09
N TYR A 69 1.61 9.30 16.93
CA TYR A 69 0.57 8.32 16.54
C TYR A 69 -0.73 9.01 16.14
N VAL A 70 -1.19 9.99 16.93
CA VAL A 70 -2.39 10.75 16.59
C VAL A 70 -2.21 11.46 15.25
N TRP A 71 -1.08 12.15 15.07
CA TRP A 71 -0.78 12.86 13.83
C TRP A 71 -0.76 11.93 12.61
N ILE A 72 0.02 10.84 12.67
CA ILE A 72 0.16 9.94 11.52
C ILE A 72 -1.16 9.23 11.19
N MET A 73 -1.98 8.91 12.19
CA MET A 73 -3.29 8.29 11.97
C MET A 73 -4.28 9.27 11.36
N ILE A 74 -4.31 10.53 11.80
CA ILE A 74 -5.12 11.58 11.16
C ILE A 74 -4.69 11.73 9.69
N CYS A 75 -3.39 11.84 9.42
CA CYS A 75 -2.88 11.89 8.05
C CYS A 75 -3.27 10.65 7.23
N ALA A 76 -3.16 9.45 7.80
CA ALA A 76 -3.54 8.21 7.12
C ALA A 76 -5.04 8.18 6.78
N PHE A 77 -5.91 8.64 7.68
CA PHE A 77 -7.35 8.74 7.40
C PHE A 77 -7.65 9.76 6.31
N MET A 78 -6.95 10.90 6.28
CA MET A 78 -7.09 11.86 5.19
C MET A 78 -6.67 11.27 3.84
N VAL A 79 -5.55 10.54 3.79
CA VAL A 79 -5.10 9.86 2.57
C VAL A 79 -6.04 8.72 2.18
N PHE A 80 -6.64 8.01 3.14
CA PHE A 80 -7.68 7.03 2.85
C PHE A 80 -8.88 7.66 2.10
N PHE A 81 -9.25 8.89 2.44
CA PHE A 81 -10.29 9.63 1.72
C PHE A 81 -9.89 10.04 0.30
N PHE A 82 -8.60 9.99 -0.09
CA PHE A 82 -8.22 10.14 -1.50
C PHE A 82 -8.92 9.10 -2.37
N GLN A 83 -9.21 7.90 -1.85
CA GLN A 83 -9.93 6.89 -2.63
C GLN A 83 -11.33 7.34 -3.05
N CYS A 84 -12.00 8.13 -2.21
CA CYS A 84 -13.25 8.79 -2.58
C CYS A 84 -13.02 9.87 -3.64
N GLY A 85 -11.96 10.66 -3.47
CA GLY A 85 -11.54 11.68 -4.45
C GLY A 85 -11.29 11.10 -5.85
N PHE A 86 -10.45 10.05 -5.94
CA PHE A 86 -10.17 9.30 -7.17
C PHE A 86 -11.45 8.74 -7.78
N ALA A 87 -12.32 8.13 -6.97
CA ALA A 87 -13.58 7.59 -7.47
C ALA A 87 -14.47 8.67 -8.10
N MET A 88 -14.54 9.86 -7.51
CA MET A 88 -15.34 10.99 -8.01
C MET A 88 -14.70 11.66 -9.23
N VAL A 89 -13.39 11.95 -9.21
CA VAL A 89 -12.70 12.59 -10.34
C VAL A 89 -12.71 11.71 -11.58
N GLU A 90 -12.43 10.42 -11.43
CA GLU A 90 -12.43 9.47 -12.54
C GLU A 90 -13.84 9.27 -13.11
N THR A 91 -14.84 9.17 -12.23
CA THR A 91 -16.24 8.99 -12.64
C THR A 91 -16.73 10.24 -13.36
N GLY A 92 -16.50 11.43 -12.80
CA GLY A 92 -16.91 12.70 -13.40
C GLY A 92 -16.33 12.92 -14.81
N PHE A 93 -15.05 12.56 -15.03
CA PHE A 93 -14.40 12.64 -16.35
C PHE A 93 -14.74 11.48 -17.31
N CYS A 94 -15.43 10.43 -16.86
CA CYS A 94 -15.95 9.37 -17.72
C CYS A 94 -17.27 9.77 -18.39
N ARG A 95 -17.69 9.00 -19.41
CA ARG A 95 -19.06 9.10 -19.96
C ARG A 95 -20.04 8.43 -18.99
N ALA A 96 -21.24 9.01 -18.86
CA ALA A 96 -22.28 8.56 -17.90
C ALA A 96 -22.56 7.05 -17.93
N LYS A 97 -22.56 6.44 -19.12
CA LYS A 97 -22.79 5.00 -19.29
C LYS A 97 -21.79 4.09 -18.57
N ASN A 98 -20.61 4.61 -18.22
CA ASN A 98 -19.54 3.88 -17.55
C ASN A 98 -19.41 4.25 -16.07
N ALA A 99 -20.23 5.18 -15.56
CA ALA A 99 -20.08 5.74 -14.21
C ALA A 99 -20.09 4.65 -13.12
N ALA A 100 -21.08 3.74 -13.16
CA ALA A 100 -21.16 2.63 -12.22
C ALA A 100 -19.92 1.73 -12.25
N HIS A 101 -19.43 1.38 -13.45
CA HIS A 101 -18.24 0.55 -13.59
C HIS A 101 -16.99 1.25 -13.04
N THR A 102 -16.81 2.55 -13.31
CA THR A 102 -15.67 3.35 -12.79
C THR A 102 -15.70 3.46 -11.27
N MET A 103 -16.87 3.74 -10.69
CA MET A 103 -17.04 3.81 -9.24
C MET A 103 -16.75 2.46 -8.56
N THR A 104 -17.28 1.36 -9.10
CA THR A 104 -17.05 0.01 -8.55
C THR A 104 -15.59 -0.42 -8.64
N MET A 105 -14.87 -0.06 -9.72
CA MET A 105 -13.44 -0.33 -9.83
C MET A 105 -12.66 0.37 -8.71
N ASN A 106 -12.90 1.67 -8.50
CA ASN A 106 -12.22 2.43 -7.44
C ASN A 106 -12.53 1.85 -6.05
N PHE A 107 -13.79 1.52 -5.76
CA PHE A 107 -14.14 0.92 -4.48
C PHE A 107 -13.41 -0.42 -4.23
N MET A 108 -13.26 -1.24 -5.27
CA MET A 108 -12.58 -2.53 -5.12
C MET A 108 -11.07 -2.47 -4.99
N VAL A 109 -10.43 -1.43 -5.51
CA VAL A 109 -8.98 -1.26 -5.43
C VAL A 109 -8.53 -1.33 -3.97
N PHE A 110 -9.18 -0.59 -3.08
CA PHE A 110 -8.86 -0.62 -1.64
C PHE A 110 -9.09 -1.98 -1.00
N LEU A 111 -10.25 -2.60 -1.21
CA LEU A 111 -10.58 -3.86 -0.55
C LEU A 111 -9.61 -4.99 -0.92
N VAL A 112 -9.22 -5.06 -2.19
CA VAL A 112 -8.27 -6.08 -2.68
C VAL A 112 -6.83 -5.67 -2.37
N GLY A 113 -6.53 -4.38 -2.49
CA GLY A 113 -5.24 -3.78 -2.19
C GLY A 113 -4.83 -4.01 -0.75
N ALA A 114 -5.70 -3.66 0.20
CA ALA A 114 -5.48 -3.83 1.63
C ALA A 114 -5.17 -5.29 1.99
N VAL A 115 -5.90 -6.25 1.40
CA VAL A 115 -5.63 -7.69 1.62
C VAL A 115 -4.26 -8.08 1.07
N GLY A 116 -3.93 -7.73 -0.18
CA GLY A 116 -2.63 -8.09 -0.77
C GLY A 116 -1.46 -7.48 0.00
N TYR A 117 -1.62 -6.23 0.44
CA TYR A 117 -0.61 -5.53 1.23
C TYR A 117 -0.46 -6.09 2.65
N PHE A 118 -1.57 -6.46 3.30
CA PHE A 118 -1.55 -7.13 4.61
C PHE A 118 -0.84 -8.48 4.56
N LEU A 119 -1.14 -9.30 3.54
CA LEU A 119 -0.60 -10.66 3.45
C LEU A 119 0.92 -10.67 3.27
N VAL A 120 1.42 -9.82 2.36
CA VAL A 120 2.83 -9.86 1.91
C VAL A 120 3.42 -8.48 1.74
N GLY A 121 2.66 -7.51 1.21
CA GLY A 121 3.22 -6.23 0.78
C GLY A 121 3.92 -5.44 1.89
N PHE A 122 3.33 -5.34 3.08
CA PHE A 122 3.96 -4.65 4.19
C PHE A 122 5.30 -5.27 4.60
N ALA A 123 5.39 -6.60 4.60
CA ALA A 123 6.62 -7.31 4.94
C ALA A 123 7.71 -7.06 3.90
N LEU A 124 7.37 -7.09 2.61
CA LEU A 124 8.31 -6.79 1.54
C LEU A 124 8.80 -5.34 1.58
N GLN A 125 7.89 -4.40 1.87
CA GLN A 125 8.21 -2.98 1.91
C GLN A 125 9.01 -2.60 3.16
N MET A 126 8.51 -2.93 4.35
CA MET A 126 9.00 -2.41 5.63
C MET A 126 9.70 -3.46 6.49
N GLY A 127 9.69 -4.74 6.11
CA GLY A 127 10.23 -5.84 6.95
C GLY A 127 11.72 -5.77 7.29
N GLY A 128 12.48 -4.90 6.62
CA GLY A 128 13.89 -4.65 6.90
C GLY A 128 14.23 -3.20 7.24
N SER A 129 13.23 -2.33 7.45
CA SER A 129 13.46 -0.90 7.66
C SER A 129 13.93 -0.56 9.07
N GLY A 130 13.78 -1.47 10.04
CA GLY A 130 13.91 -1.18 11.47
C GLY A 130 12.76 -0.32 12.03
N GLY A 131 11.69 -0.14 11.24
CA GLY A 131 10.57 0.74 11.51
C GLY A 131 10.93 2.23 11.48
N ASN A 132 10.14 3.05 12.17
CA ASN A 132 10.34 4.49 12.21
C ASN A 132 10.61 4.94 13.64
N ALA A 133 11.80 5.49 13.90
CA ALA A 133 12.21 5.94 15.23
C ALA A 133 11.29 7.02 15.82
N SER A 134 10.65 7.85 14.99
CA SER A 134 9.66 8.84 15.43
C SER A 134 8.36 8.18 15.92
N LEU A 135 8.12 6.92 15.59
CA LEU A 135 7.00 6.10 16.05
C LEU A 135 7.43 5.14 17.18
N GLY A 136 8.56 5.40 17.84
CA GLY A 136 9.06 4.59 18.95
C GLY A 136 10.03 3.49 18.53
N GLY A 137 10.43 2.67 19.51
CA GLY A 137 11.44 1.63 19.34
C GLY A 137 10.92 0.28 18.83
N GLY A 138 9.61 0.07 18.79
CA GLY A 138 9.00 -1.22 18.44
C GLY A 138 9.12 -1.60 16.97
N GLY A 139 9.58 -0.68 16.12
CA GLY A 139 10.01 -0.96 14.76
C GLY A 139 11.18 -1.95 14.64
N ALA A 140 11.96 -2.15 15.71
CA ALA A 140 13.16 -2.99 15.70
C ALA A 140 12.90 -4.46 15.32
N VAL A 141 11.66 -4.93 15.42
CA VAL A 141 11.24 -6.28 14.96
C VAL A 141 11.29 -6.43 13.44
N LEU A 142 11.23 -5.32 12.69
CA LEU A 142 11.31 -5.26 11.23
C LEU A 142 12.76 -5.18 10.74
N ASN A 143 13.58 -6.16 11.13
CA ASN A 143 15.02 -6.17 10.92
C ASN A 143 15.52 -7.22 9.90
N GLY A 144 14.61 -7.80 9.11
CA GLY A 144 14.94 -8.81 8.11
C GLY A 144 14.95 -8.22 6.70
N MET A 145 16.12 -7.89 6.17
CA MET A 145 16.32 -7.41 4.79
C MET A 145 17.14 -8.41 3.98
N VAL A 146 16.62 -8.87 2.83
CA VAL A 146 17.45 -9.56 1.84
C VAL A 146 18.29 -8.52 1.13
N SER A 147 19.61 -8.71 1.10
CA SER A 147 20.55 -7.77 0.50
C SER A 147 21.48 -8.46 -0.49
N ILE A 148 21.81 -7.77 -1.57
CA ILE A 148 22.84 -8.20 -2.53
C ILE A 148 24.16 -7.52 -2.16
N PRO A 149 25.26 -8.28 -1.98
CA PRO A 149 26.57 -7.70 -1.70
C PRO A 149 26.96 -6.66 -2.76
N GLY A 150 27.37 -5.47 -2.32
CA GLY A 150 27.74 -4.36 -3.19
C GLY A 150 26.58 -3.52 -3.75
N LEU A 151 25.33 -4.01 -3.70
CA LEU A 151 24.15 -3.25 -4.14
C LEU A 151 23.36 -2.67 -2.97
N GLY A 152 23.02 -3.50 -1.97
CA GLY A 152 22.19 -3.12 -0.83
C GLY A 152 20.91 -3.97 -0.69
N GLY A 153 19.98 -3.49 0.13
CA GLY A 153 18.71 -4.16 0.42
C GLY A 153 17.76 -4.20 -0.78
N ILE A 154 17.08 -5.34 -0.97
CA ILE A 154 16.18 -5.60 -2.10
C ILE A 154 14.73 -5.74 -1.65
N PHE A 155 14.46 -6.45 -0.55
CA PHE A 155 13.14 -6.56 0.07
C PHE A 155 13.21 -7.07 1.51
N GLY A 156 12.22 -6.71 2.30
CA GLY A 156 12.03 -7.21 3.66
C GLY A 156 11.39 -8.60 3.73
N TYR A 157 11.62 -9.33 4.81
CA TYR A 157 11.03 -10.66 5.04
C TYR A 157 10.49 -10.87 6.48
N LYS A 158 10.26 -9.79 7.22
CA LYS A 158 9.61 -9.79 8.54
C LYS A 158 8.31 -8.98 8.51
N GLY A 159 7.35 -9.36 9.35
CA GLY A 159 6.05 -8.68 9.43
C GLY A 159 4.98 -9.18 8.45
N PHE A 160 5.14 -10.40 7.90
CA PHE A 160 4.08 -11.06 7.12
C PHE A 160 2.82 -11.20 7.98
N LEU A 161 1.66 -10.75 7.47
CA LEU A 161 0.41 -10.69 8.23
C LEU A 161 0.52 -9.97 9.59
N LEU A 162 1.49 -9.06 9.75
CA LEU A 162 1.84 -8.43 11.03
C LEU A 162 2.18 -9.44 12.16
N ASN A 163 2.60 -10.65 11.78
CA ASN A 163 2.99 -11.69 12.74
C ASN A 163 4.29 -11.30 13.45
N GLY A 164 4.30 -11.42 14.77
CA GLY A 164 5.46 -11.10 15.60
C GLY A 164 5.75 -9.59 15.72
N THR A 165 4.81 -8.72 15.34
CA THR A 165 4.99 -7.26 15.35
C THR A 165 3.97 -6.53 16.23
N TYR A 166 3.74 -7.03 17.45
CA TYR A 166 2.79 -6.42 18.38
C TYR A 166 3.33 -5.11 18.96
N ASP A 167 3.16 -4.03 18.20
CA ASP A 167 3.61 -2.68 18.53
C ASP A 167 2.73 -1.62 17.83
N ALA A 168 2.33 -0.58 18.57
CA ALA A 168 1.45 0.47 18.05
C ALA A 168 2.09 1.26 16.91
N GLY A 169 3.41 1.49 16.97
CA GLY A 169 4.14 2.19 15.91
C GLY A 169 4.21 1.39 14.62
N VAL A 170 4.36 0.06 14.72
CA VAL A 170 4.28 -0.83 13.55
C VAL A 170 2.88 -0.82 12.93
N TYR A 171 1.82 -0.84 13.73
CA TYR A 171 0.45 -0.79 13.21
C TYR A 171 0.10 0.57 12.59
N ALA A 172 0.55 1.67 13.19
CA ALA A 172 0.42 3.00 12.63
C ALA A 172 1.17 3.10 11.29
N LEU A 173 2.41 2.60 11.23
CA LEU A 173 3.21 2.56 10.00
C LEU A 173 2.56 1.68 8.92
N PHE A 174 2.01 0.53 9.30
CA PHE A 174 1.30 -0.36 8.40
C PHE A 174 0.13 0.33 7.72
N PHE A 175 -0.77 0.93 8.51
CA PHE A 175 -1.94 1.61 7.97
C PHE A 175 -1.55 2.82 7.12
N PHE A 176 -0.58 3.61 7.60
CA PHE A 176 -0.06 4.75 6.84
C PHE A 176 0.52 4.34 5.49
N GLN A 177 1.31 3.27 5.42
CA GLN A 177 1.88 2.82 4.14
C GLN A 177 0.85 2.11 3.24
N MET A 178 -0.15 1.44 3.82
CA MET A 178 -1.23 0.80 3.05
C MET A 178 -2.00 1.83 2.21
N VAL A 179 -2.33 3.00 2.75
CA VAL A 179 -3.10 4.01 2.01
C VAL A 179 -2.30 4.68 0.88
N PHE A 180 -0.96 4.73 1.00
CA PHE A 180 -0.07 5.18 -0.09
C PHE A 180 0.06 4.14 -1.20
N MET A 181 0.17 2.86 -0.81
CA MET A 181 0.09 1.75 -1.75
C MET A 181 -1.23 1.83 -2.54
N ASP A 182 -2.35 2.01 -1.84
CA ASP A 182 -3.68 2.04 -2.47
C ASP A 182 -3.79 3.17 -3.49
N THR A 183 -3.28 4.35 -3.14
CA THR A 183 -3.19 5.51 -4.04
C THR A 183 -2.42 5.16 -5.33
N THR A 184 -1.36 4.36 -5.24
CA THR A 184 -0.60 3.93 -6.43
C THR A 184 -1.42 3.01 -7.32
N VAL A 185 -2.17 2.09 -6.71
CA VAL A 185 -2.98 1.10 -7.40
C VAL A 185 -4.21 1.72 -8.06
N THR A 186 -4.72 2.83 -7.52
CA THR A 186 -5.90 3.51 -8.07
C THR A 186 -5.58 4.39 -9.28
N ILE A 187 -4.39 5.00 -9.38
CA ILE A 187 -4.02 5.86 -10.53
C ILE A 187 -4.28 5.20 -11.91
N PRO A 188 -3.93 3.91 -12.14
CA PRO A 188 -4.25 3.23 -13.39
C PRO A 188 -5.75 3.10 -13.72
N THR A 189 -6.67 3.12 -12.74
CA THR A 189 -8.10 2.90 -13.03
C THR A 189 -8.67 4.03 -13.88
N GLY A 190 -8.34 5.28 -13.59
CA GLY A 190 -8.78 6.43 -14.38
C GLY A 190 -8.18 6.42 -15.77
N ALA A 191 -6.88 6.14 -15.86
CA ALA A 191 -6.19 6.05 -17.13
C ALA A 191 -6.75 4.93 -18.01
N MET A 192 -7.25 3.83 -17.41
CA MET A 192 -7.80 2.66 -18.09
C MET A 192 -9.34 2.58 -18.12
N ALA A 193 -10.04 3.60 -17.60
CA ALA A 193 -11.48 3.67 -17.50
C ALA A 193 -12.21 3.50 -18.85
N GLU A 194 -13.46 3.01 -18.81
CA GLU A 194 -14.36 2.80 -19.97
C GLU A 194 -14.01 1.65 -20.92
N ARG A 195 -12.86 0.98 -20.76
CA ARG A 195 -12.49 -0.18 -21.61
C ARG A 195 -11.70 -1.29 -20.92
N VAL A 196 -11.24 -1.08 -19.69
CA VAL A 196 -10.68 -2.17 -18.87
C VAL A 196 -11.80 -3.06 -18.33
N LYS A 197 -11.51 -4.36 -18.20
CA LYS A 197 -12.42 -5.30 -17.55
C LYS A 197 -12.26 -5.21 -16.04
N TYR A 198 -13.36 -5.21 -15.30
CA TYR A 198 -13.34 -5.25 -13.83
C TYR A 198 -12.44 -6.36 -13.24
N SER A 199 -12.51 -7.58 -13.79
CA SER A 199 -11.66 -8.68 -13.32
C SER A 199 -10.17 -8.43 -13.54
N ALA A 200 -9.81 -7.69 -14.59
CA ALA A 200 -8.42 -7.31 -14.81
C ALA A 200 -7.97 -6.33 -13.72
N VAL A 201 -8.79 -5.33 -13.37
CA VAL A 201 -8.50 -4.40 -12.27
C VAL A 201 -8.27 -5.15 -10.96
N VAL A 202 -9.19 -6.03 -10.56
CA VAL A 202 -9.04 -6.82 -9.32
C VAL A 202 -7.72 -7.61 -9.29
N ILE A 203 -7.39 -8.33 -10.36
CA ILE A 203 -6.16 -9.15 -10.41
C ILE A 203 -4.92 -8.26 -10.39
N THR A 204 -4.90 -7.18 -11.18
CA THR A 204 -3.75 -6.27 -11.23
C THR A 204 -3.56 -5.54 -9.92
N SER A 205 -4.66 -5.09 -9.28
CA SER A 205 -4.61 -4.40 -7.99
C SER A 205 -4.03 -5.29 -6.90
N PHE A 206 -4.46 -6.56 -6.85
CA PHE A 206 -3.90 -7.54 -5.93
C PHE A 206 -2.41 -7.77 -6.17
N PHE A 207 -1.99 -7.91 -7.43
CA PHE A 207 -0.59 -8.14 -7.76
C PHE A 207 0.31 -6.92 -7.45
N ILE A 208 -0.16 -5.71 -7.77
CA ILE A 208 0.58 -4.47 -7.51
C ILE A 208 0.71 -4.25 -6.01
N SER A 209 -0.38 -4.42 -5.25
CA SER A 209 -0.37 -4.25 -3.78
C SER A 209 0.48 -5.29 -3.06
N MET A 210 0.52 -6.51 -3.58
CA MET A 210 1.24 -7.62 -2.97
C MET A 210 2.73 -7.60 -3.27
N PHE A 211 3.13 -7.23 -4.49
CA PHE A 211 4.52 -7.37 -4.93
C PHE A 211 5.08 -6.09 -5.53
N LEU A 212 4.45 -5.56 -6.59
CA LEU A 212 5.12 -4.58 -7.43
C LEU A 212 5.40 -3.26 -6.68
N TYR A 213 4.38 -2.70 -6.01
CA TYR A 213 4.54 -1.47 -5.23
C TYR A 213 5.46 -1.68 -4.02
N PRO A 214 5.25 -2.70 -3.17
CA PRO A 214 6.10 -2.95 -2.02
C PRO A 214 7.59 -3.06 -2.33
N LEU A 215 7.96 -3.66 -3.47
CA LEU A 215 9.36 -3.79 -3.87
C LEU A 215 9.98 -2.43 -4.17
N PHE A 216 9.32 -1.62 -5.00
CA PHE A 216 9.84 -0.28 -5.31
C PHE A 216 9.85 0.63 -4.07
N ALA A 217 8.79 0.55 -3.27
CA ALA A 217 8.71 1.27 -2.01
C ALA A 217 9.76 0.80 -0.99
N ASN A 218 10.17 -0.48 -1.00
CA ASN A 218 11.29 -0.95 -0.18
C ASN A 218 12.60 -0.26 -0.58
N TRP A 219 12.85 -0.15 -1.88
CA TRP A 219 14.10 0.41 -2.38
C TRP A 219 14.29 1.86 -1.93
N VAL A 220 13.20 2.64 -1.88
CA VAL A 220 13.23 4.07 -1.56
C VAL A 220 12.93 4.37 -0.08
N TRP A 221 11.95 3.70 0.52
CA TRP A 221 11.48 3.98 1.90
C TRP A 221 11.73 2.86 2.90
N GLY A 222 11.98 1.63 2.43
CA GLY A 222 12.19 0.46 3.28
C GLY A 222 13.64 0.21 3.70
N GLY A 223 14.56 1.14 3.41
CA GLY A 223 15.99 0.96 3.66
C GLY A 223 16.74 0.18 2.57
N GLY A 224 16.14 0.04 1.38
CA GLY A 224 16.75 -0.68 0.26
C GLY A 224 17.88 0.08 -0.46
N TRP A 225 18.29 -0.46 -1.60
CA TRP A 225 19.48 0.02 -2.31
C TRP A 225 19.38 1.46 -2.83
N LEU A 226 18.19 1.92 -3.26
CA LEU A 226 18.01 3.30 -3.72
C LEU A 226 18.18 4.30 -2.56
N SER A 227 17.64 3.99 -1.38
CA SER A 227 17.82 4.83 -0.19
C SER A 227 19.24 4.78 0.39
N THR A 228 20.07 3.84 -0.06
CA THR A 228 21.44 3.64 0.43
C THR A 228 22.53 3.89 -0.64
N LEU A 229 22.19 4.52 -1.77
CA LEU A 229 23.15 4.82 -2.84
C LEU A 229 24.38 5.59 -2.35
N GLY A 230 24.18 6.57 -1.47
CA GLY A 230 25.26 7.29 -0.82
C GLY A 230 26.26 6.40 -0.08
N LYS A 231 25.75 5.43 0.67
CA LYS A 231 26.55 4.49 1.46
C LYS A 231 27.23 3.43 0.59
N ASN A 232 26.54 2.91 -0.41
CA ASN A 232 27.01 1.74 -1.17
C ASN A 232 27.82 2.13 -2.42
N PHE A 233 27.57 3.32 -2.98
CA PHE A 233 28.18 3.78 -4.24
C PHE A 233 28.90 5.14 -4.10
N ALA A 234 29.02 5.70 -2.90
CA ALA A 234 29.61 7.02 -2.65
C ALA A 234 28.91 8.18 -3.41
N LEU A 235 27.62 8.02 -3.73
CA LEU A 235 26.82 9.01 -4.48
C LEU A 235 26.17 10.07 -3.58
N GLY A 236 26.83 10.46 -2.48
CA GLY A 236 26.30 11.45 -1.54
C GLY A 236 25.18 10.88 -0.65
N HIS A 237 23.93 11.28 -0.88
CA HIS A 237 22.75 10.74 -0.19
C HIS A 237 22.02 9.69 -1.05
N GLY A 238 21.19 8.84 -0.43
CA GLY A 238 20.27 7.98 -1.18
C GLY A 238 19.14 8.77 -1.86
N VAL A 239 18.31 8.09 -2.65
CA VAL A 239 17.11 8.70 -3.24
C VAL A 239 16.21 9.28 -2.15
N VAL A 240 15.81 10.54 -2.31
CA VAL A 240 14.86 11.21 -1.43
C VAL A 240 13.54 11.40 -2.17
N ASP A 241 12.51 10.75 -1.64
CA ASP A 241 11.12 10.95 -2.04
C ASP A 241 10.32 11.17 -0.75
N PHE A 242 9.89 12.40 -0.48
CA PHE A 242 9.30 12.74 0.82
C PHE A 242 7.92 12.12 1.03
N ALA A 243 7.06 12.20 0.01
CA ALA A 243 5.64 11.84 0.10
C ALA A 243 5.14 11.01 -1.09
N GLY A 244 6.02 10.54 -1.97
CA GLY A 244 5.67 9.56 -2.99
C GLY A 244 5.56 10.13 -4.40
N SER A 245 6.28 11.21 -4.72
CA SER A 245 6.33 11.69 -6.10
C SER A 245 6.86 10.61 -7.06
N ALA A 246 7.84 9.81 -6.62
CA ALA A 246 8.34 8.65 -7.35
C ALA A 246 7.57 7.39 -6.98
N VAL A 247 7.59 7.02 -5.68
CA VAL A 247 7.08 5.75 -5.15
C VAL A 247 5.59 5.56 -5.42
N VAL A 248 4.80 6.63 -5.37
CA VAL A 248 3.36 6.59 -5.59
C VAL A 248 2.99 7.11 -6.97
N HIS A 249 3.24 8.39 -7.24
CA HIS A 249 2.69 9.06 -8.42
C HIS A 249 3.38 8.66 -9.72
N SER A 250 4.72 8.65 -9.75
CA SER A 250 5.45 8.24 -10.97
C SER A 250 5.24 6.76 -11.25
N MET A 251 5.29 5.91 -10.22
CA MET A 251 4.98 4.49 -10.36
C MET A 251 3.56 4.27 -10.88
N GLY A 252 2.55 4.87 -10.24
CA GLY A 252 1.15 4.79 -10.67
C GLY A 252 0.96 5.32 -12.09
N GLY A 253 1.63 6.41 -12.45
CA GLY A 253 1.63 6.99 -13.79
C GLY A 253 2.26 6.07 -14.84
N MET A 254 3.36 5.39 -14.52
CA MET A 254 3.98 4.41 -15.41
C MET A 254 3.12 3.15 -15.58
N LEU A 255 2.46 2.70 -14.52
CA LEU A 255 1.48 1.62 -14.58
C LEU A 255 0.27 2.01 -15.43
N ALA A 256 -0.23 3.23 -15.25
CA ALA A 256 -1.29 3.82 -16.05
C ALA A 256 -0.92 3.90 -17.54
N LEU A 257 0.29 4.34 -17.84
CA LEU A 257 0.82 4.42 -19.21
C LEU A 257 0.95 3.02 -19.83
N ALA A 258 1.62 2.08 -19.14
CA ALA A 258 1.78 0.71 -19.60
C ALA A 258 0.41 0.04 -19.84
N GLY A 259 -0.52 0.22 -18.90
CA GLY A 259 -1.90 -0.21 -19.04
C GLY A 259 -2.53 0.39 -20.30
N ALA A 260 -2.56 1.72 -20.43
CA ALA A 260 -3.15 2.42 -21.57
C ALA A 260 -2.56 2.00 -22.93
N LEU A 261 -1.26 1.70 -23.00
CA LEU A 261 -0.61 1.17 -24.21
C LEU A 261 -1.12 -0.23 -24.56
N VAL A 262 -1.26 -1.12 -23.57
CA VAL A 262 -1.68 -2.51 -23.78
C VAL A 262 -3.16 -2.62 -24.18
N ILE A 263 -4.05 -1.91 -23.48
CA ILE A 263 -5.49 -1.93 -23.82
C ILE A 263 -5.84 -1.02 -25.01
N GLY A 264 -4.97 -0.08 -25.35
CA GLY A 264 -5.15 0.84 -26.46
C GLY A 264 -6.19 1.95 -26.21
N PRO A 265 -6.45 2.76 -27.25
CA PRO A 265 -7.31 3.92 -27.15
C PRO A 265 -8.79 3.53 -27.02
N ARG A 266 -9.56 4.41 -26.37
CA ARG A 266 -11.02 4.31 -26.32
C ARG A 266 -11.60 4.30 -27.74
N ILE A 267 -12.59 3.46 -27.98
CA ILE A 267 -13.28 3.38 -29.29
C ILE A 267 -13.83 4.77 -29.65
N GLY A 268 -13.47 5.26 -30.84
CA GLY A 268 -13.85 6.57 -31.35
C GLY A 268 -13.01 7.74 -30.82
N LYS A 269 -11.92 7.50 -30.08
CA LYS A 269 -11.02 8.55 -29.58
C LYS A 269 -10.26 9.25 -30.70
N PHE A 270 -9.87 8.52 -31.74
CA PHE A 270 -9.15 9.05 -32.90
C PHE A 270 -10.02 8.91 -34.16
N LYS A 271 -10.05 9.96 -34.98
CA LYS A 271 -10.70 9.95 -36.30
C LYS A 271 -9.85 9.18 -37.32
N LYS A 272 -10.38 8.95 -38.53
CA LYS A 272 -9.65 8.28 -39.62
C LYS A 272 -8.38 9.02 -40.05
N ASP A 273 -8.33 10.34 -39.86
CA ASP A 273 -7.18 11.21 -40.11
C ASP A 273 -6.16 11.23 -38.95
N GLY A 274 -6.38 10.45 -37.89
CA GLY A 274 -5.53 10.41 -36.69
C GLY A 274 -5.80 11.51 -35.67
N THR A 275 -6.65 12.49 -35.97
CA THR A 275 -6.93 13.59 -35.03
C THR A 275 -7.74 13.13 -33.83
N SER A 276 -7.45 13.72 -32.67
CA SER A 276 -8.10 13.39 -31.39
C SER A 276 -9.52 13.98 -31.31
N ARG A 277 -10.45 13.20 -30.78
CA ARG A 277 -11.80 13.62 -30.39
C ARG A 277 -11.84 13.84 -28.87
N ALA A 278 -12.39 14.96 -28.43
CA ALA A 278 -12.66 15.19 -27.02
C ALA A 278 -13.83 14.30 -26.55
N PHE A 279 -13.69 13.70 -25.38
CA PHE A 279 -14.79 13.09 -24.65
C PHE A 279 -14.98 13.93 -23.39
N PRO A 280 -15.97 14.85 -23.37
CA PRO A 280 -16.22 15.63 -22.17
C PRO A 280 -16.65 14.70 -21.04
N GLY A 281 -16.27 15.06 -19.81
CA GLY A 281 -16.78 14.43 -18.61
C GLY A 281 -18.30 14.61 -18.54
N HIS A 282 -18.99 13.60 -18.01
CA HIS A 282 -20.45 13.67 -17.87
C HIS A 282 -20.90 14.47 -16.64
N ASP A 283 -20.03 14.65 -15.65
CA ASP A 283 -20.32 15.35 -14.40
C ASP A 283 -19.07 16.10 -13.90
N ILE A 284 -18.94 17.36 -14.33
CA ILE A 284 -17.84 18.23 -13.92
C ILE A 284 -17.92 18.62 -12.44
N PRO A 285 -19.10 18.93 -11.85
CA PRO A 285 -19.23 19.10 -10.40
C PRO A 285 -18.68 17.92 -9.59
N MET A 286 -19.01 16.68 -9.97
CA MET A 286 -18.45 15.48 -9.34
C MET A 286 -16.93 15.44 -9.47
N ALA A 287 -16.39 15.80 -10.63
CA ALA A 287 -14.95 15.86 -10.83
C ALA A 287 -14.26 16.90 -9.95
N ILE A 288 -14.91 18.05 -9.73
CA ILE A 288 -14.43 19.12 -8.85
C ILE A 288 -14.47 18.67 -7.38
N ILE A 289 -15.53 17.97 -6.94
CA ILE A 289 -15.59 17.43 -5.56
C ILE A 289 -14.48 16.39 -5.32
N GLY A 290 -14.09 15.67 -6.37
CA GLY A 290 -12.99 14.71 -6.29
C GLY A 290 -11.58 15.31 -6.29
N THR A 291 -11.43 16.60 -6.60
CA THR A 291 -10.15 17.31 -6.65
C THR A 291 -9.79 17.87 -5.29
#